data_AF-A0A2A4TU44-F1
#
_entry.id   AF-A0A2A4TU44-F1
#
_cell.length_a   1.000
_cell.length_b   1.000
_cell.length_c   1.000
_cell.angle_alpha   90.00
_cell.angle_beta   90.00
_cell.angle_gamma   90.00
#
_symmetry.space_group_name_H-M   'P 1'
#
loop_
_entity.id
_entity.type
_entity.pdbx_description
1 polymer ?
#
loop_
_entity_poly.entity_id
_entity_poly.type
_entity_poly.pdbx_seq_one_letter_code
_entity_poly.pdbx_strand_id
1 'polypeptide(L)' 'MLKHFLAGLNHRQIAASLYGPVKTDAEWYNGSVCRSRVRRRLKKTLHLMNGGYRGFFDL' A
#
# COMPACT_ATOMS: atom_id res chain seq x y z
N MET A 1 -4.34 1.16 -4.73
CA MET A 1 -4.21 0.32 -3.51
C MET A 1 -5.45 -0.51 -3.25
N LEU A 2 -6.63 0.10 -3.15
CA LEU A 2 -7.90 -0.61 -2.91
C LEU A 2 -8.06 -1.87 -3.80
N LYS A 3 -7.89 -1.72 -5.12
CA LYS A 3 -7.94 -2.85 -6.07
C LYS A 3 -7.01 -4.03 -5.71
N HIS A 4 -5.81 -3.75 -5.22
CA HIS A 4 -4.84 -4.79 -4.86
C HIS A 4 -5.18 -5.45 -3.52
N PHE A 5 -5.73 -4.67 -2.59
CA PHE A 5 -6.21 -5.19 -1.31
C PHE A 5 -7.40 -6.12 -1.53
N LEU A 6 -8.39 -5.71 -2.32
CA LEU A 6 -9.56 -6.54 -2.66
C LEU A 6 -9.19 -7.79 -3.45
N ALA A 7 -8.11 -7.74 -4.24
CA ALA A 7 -7.56 -8.89 -4.96
C ALA A 7 -6.72 -9.84 -4.07
N GLY A 8 -6.60 -9.59 -2.77
CA GLY A 8 -5.86 -10.46 -1.84
C GLY A 8 -4.34 -10.46 -2.04
N LEU A 9 -3.78 -9.45 -2.72
CA LEU A 9 -2.34 -9.39 -2.98
C LEU A 9 -1.55 -9.09 -1.69
N ASN A 10 -0.45 -9.80 -1.50
CA ASN A 10 0.48 -9.50 -0.41
C ASN A 10 1.29 -8.22 -0.68
N HIS A 11 1.98 -7.69 0.33
CA HIS A 11 2.69 -6.42 0.21
C HIS A 11 3.77 -6.42 -0.89
N ARG A 12 4.46 -7.55 -1.12
CA ARG A 12 5.50 -7.64 -2.15
C ARG A 12 4.87 -7.62 -3.54
N GLN A 13 3.77 -8.34 -3.75
CA GLN A 13 3.02 -8.31 -5.01
C GLN A 13 2.46 -6.91 -5.30
N ILE A 14 1.97 -6.22 -4.27
CA ILE A 14 1.57 -4.81 -4.36
C ILE A 14 2.76 -3.94 -4.78
N ALA A 15 3.93 -4.13 -4.18
CA ALA A 15 5.14 -3.38 -4.53
C ALA A 15 5.55 -3.62 -6.00
N ALA A 16 5.55 -4.88 -6.44
CA ALA A 16 5.86 -5.26 -7.82
C ALA A 16 4.89 -4.62 -8.81
N SER A 17 3.60 -4.57 -8.47
CA SER A 17 2.60 -3.89 -9.32
C SER A 17 2.75 -2.36 -9.35
N LEU A 18 3.30 -1.73 -8.30
CA LEU A 18 3.43 -0.28 -8.20
C LEU A 18 4.75 0.26 -8.74
N TYR A 19 5.83 -0.50 -8.56
CA TYR A 19 7.21 -0.05 -8.81
C TYR A 19 7.92 -0.89 -9.87
N GLY A 20 7.28 -1.96 -10.34
CA GLY A 20 7.88 -2.97 -11.22
C GLY A 20 8.55 -4.11 -10.43
N PRO A 21 8.59 -5.32 -11.02
CA PRO A 21 9.17 -6.50 -10.38
C PRO A 21 10.68 -6.34 -10.15
N VAL A 22 11.43 -5.85 -11.15
CA VAL A 22 12.90 -5.66 -11.07
C VAL A 22 13.29 -4.79 -9.88
N LYS A 23 12.67 -3.62 -9.75
CA LYS A 23 12.94 -2.70 -8.65
C LYS A 23 12.52 -3.27 -7.30
N THR A 24 11.38 -3.97 -7.28
CA THR A 24 10.89 -4.61 -6.06
C THR A 24 11.87 -5.66 -5.60
N ASP A 25 12.34 -6.54 -6.47
CA ASP A 25 13.27 -7.60 -6.10
C ASP A 25 14.62 -7.04 -5.60
N ALA A 26 15.10 -5.92 -6.16
CA ALA A 26 16.32 -5.26 -5.70
C ALA A 26 16.16 -4.56 -4.33
N GLU A 27 15.01 -3.96 -4.03
CA GLU A 27 14.80 -3.12 -2.85
C GLU A 27 13.94 -3.77 -1.73
N TRP A 28 13.49 -5.01 -1.92
CA TRP A 28 12.56 -5.66 -0.99
C TRP A 28 13.27 -6.44 0.12
N TYR A 29 13.57 -5.74 1.21
CA TYR A 29 14.14 -6.32 2.43
C TYR A 29 13.49 -5.74 3.69
N ASN A 30 13.81 -6.32 4.86
CA ASN A 30 13.26 -5.84 6.11
C ASN A 30 13.76 -4.42 6.44
N GLY A 31 12.85 -3.51 6.78
CA GLY A 31 13.20 -2.09 7.02
C GLY A 31 13.29 -1.23 5.75
N SER A 32 13.15 -1.79 4.55
CA SER A 32 13.30 -1.01 3.32
C SER A 32 12.24 0.10 3.17
N VAL A 33 12.64 1.20 2.54
CA VAL A 33 11.74 2.33 2.23
C VAL A 33 10.59 1.87 1.34
N CYS A 34 10.87 0.98 0.37
CA CYS A 34 9.87 0.37 -0.51
C CYS A 34 8.76 -0.33 0.29
N ARG A 35 9.14 -1.25 1.19
CA ARG A 35 8.20 -1.96 2.07
C ARG A 35 7.42 -1.00 2.99
N SER A 36 8.09 -0.01 3.55
CA SER A 36 7.48 1.01 4.41
C SER A 36 6.44 1.86 3.67
N ARG A 37 6.73 2.26 2.42
CA ARG A 37 5.79 3.01 1.57
C ARG A 37 4.54 2.21 1.27
N VAL A 38 4.67 0.94 0.90
CA VAL A 38 3.52 0.05 0.66
C VAL A 38 2.65 -0.07 1.92
N ARG A 39 3.27 -0.35 3.07
CA ARG A 39 2.57 -0.45 4.36
C ARG A 39 1.79 0.83 4.70
N ARG A 40 2.41 2.01 4.54
CA ARG A 40 1.75 3.30 4.82
C ARG A 40 0.57 3.54 3.87
N ARG A 41 0.72 3.24 2.58
CA ARG A 41 -0.36 3.37 1.60
C ARG A 41 -1.54 2.43 1.92
N LEU A 42 -1.26 1.18 2.29
CA LEU A 42 -2.28 0.23 2.76
C LEU A 42 -3.03 0.73 3.99
N LYS A 43 -2.31 1.21 5.01
CA LYS A 43 -2.93 1.81 6.20
C LYS A 43 -3.85 2.96 5.84
N LYS A 44 -3.42 3.86 4.95
CA LYS A 44 -4.26 4.97 4.48
C LYS A 44 -5.50 4.46 3.75
N THR A 45 -5.37 3.46 2.87
CA THR A 45 -6.51 2.85 2.19
C THR A 45 -7.51 2.24 3.17
N LEU A 46 -7.05 1.46 4.14
CA LEU A 46 -7.91 0.86 5.17
C LEU A 46 -8.61 1.92 6.02
N HIS A 47 -7.89 2.97 6.42
CA HIS A 47 -8.48 4.08 7.16
C HIS A 47 -9.61 4.74 6.39
N LEU A 48 -9.41 5.00 5.09
CA LEU A 48 -10.45 5.56 4.23
C LEU A 48 -11.63 4.60 4.06
N MET A 49 -11.40 3.30 3.87
CA MET A 49 -12.49 2.31 3.79
C MET A 49 -13.31 2.25 5.08
N ASN A 50 -12.68 2.45 6.23
CA ASN A 50 -13.32 2.38 7.54
C ASN A 50 -13.96 3.71 7.98
N GLY A 51 -14.44 4.52 7.04
CA GLY A 51 -15.14 5.77 7.36
C GLY A 51 -14.24 6.98 7.57
N GLY A 52 -12.92 6.86 7.47
CA GLY A 52 -11.98 7.97 7.61
C GLY A 52 -12.17 9.10 6.59
N TYR A 53 -12.90 8.85 5.50
CA TYR A 53 -13.27 9.88 4.54
C TYR A 53 -14.19 10.96 5.13
N ARG A 54 -14.89 10.70 6.23
CA ARG A 54 -15.80 11.67 6.86
C ARG A 54 -15.05 12.93 7.33
N GLY A 55 -13.82 12.77 7.82
CA GLY A 55 -12.98 13.90 8.24
C GLY A 55 -12.55 14.85 7.11
N PHE A 56 -12.84 14.55 5.84
CA PHE A 56 -12.68 15.53 4.76
C PHE A 56 -13.83 16.53 4.65
N PHE A 57 -14.98 16.21 5.24
CA PHE A 57 -16.21 17.01 5.18
C PHE A 57 -16.48 17.75 6.50
N ASP A 58 -15.70 17.49 7.55
CA ASP A 58 -15.77 18.18 8.85
C ASP A 58 -14.89 19.46 8.86
N LEU A 59 -14.63 20.08 7.69
CA LEU A 59 -13.80 21.27 7.48
C LEU A 59 -14.64 22.52 7.19
#